data_AF-A0A948HY44-F1
#
_entry.id   AF-A0A948HY44-F1
#
_cell.length_a   1.000
_cell.length_b   1.000
_cell.length_c   1.000
_cell.angle_alpha   90.00
_cell.angle_beta   90.00
_cell.angle_gamma   90.00
#
_symmetry.space_group_name_H-M   'P 1'
#
loop_
_entity.id
_entity.type
_entity.pdbx_description
1 polymer ?
#
loop_
_entity_poly.entity_id
_entity_poly.type
_entity_poly.pdbx_seq_one_letter_code
_entity_poly.pdbx_strand_id
1 'polypeptide(L)'
;MKKNIINCNADPFVPEGWTVEKHEKGGQLEWNPANVELYPLCAQKSGRTGGKELLEELTGKPVLNANVLDYLYAHQWSYNIPKVEEWRTERGGEKIIFFWGTIYRDSDGHPCVRSLYYGGGDGRWITSYRKINGKFFDNGDFAALRKN
;
A
#
# COMPACT_ATOMS: atom_id res chain seq x y z
N MET A 1 14.42 -16.55 -16.36
CA MET A 1 14.24 -15.62 -15.23
C MET A 1 13.22 -16.23 -14.27
N LYS A 2 13.44 -16.17 -12.95
CA LYS A 2 12.45 -16.66 -11.97
C LYS A 2 11.27 -15.70 -11.92
N LYS A 3 10.05 -16.24 -12.03
CA LYS A 3 8.82 -15.47 -11.82
C LYS A 3 8.63 -15.26 -10.32
N ASN A 4 8.38 -14.03 -9.92
CA ASN A 4 8.12 -13.65 -8.54
C ASN A 4 6.61 -13.62 -8.34
N ILE A 5 6.00 -14.69 -7.83
CA ILE A 5 4.55 -14.80 -7.72
C ILE A 5 4.13 -14.51 -6.27
N ILE A 6 3.24 -13.53 -6.10
CA ILE A 6 2.66 -13.15 -4.81
C ILE A 6 1.26 -13.76 -4.71
N ASN A 7 0.98 -14.44 -3.60
CA ASN A 7 -0.36 -14.97 -3.31
C ASN A 7 -1.20 -13.91 -2.58
N CYS A 8 -2.02 -13.17 -3.33
CA CYS A 8 -2.93 -12.17 -2.80
C CYS A 8 -4.21 -12.77 -2.19
N ASN A 9 -4.35 -14.11 -2.12
CA ASN A 9 -5.46 -14.78 -1.44
C ASN A 9 -5.12 -15.28 -0.03
N ALA A 10 -3.83 -15.29 0.33
CA ALA A 10 -3.38 -15.68 1.65
C ALA A 10 -3.91 -14.70 2.70
N ASP A 11 -4.14 -15.19 3.93
CA ASP A 11 -4.51 -14.30 5.02
C ASP A 11 -3.37 -13.30 5.29
N PRO A 12 -3.68 -12.00 5.43
CA PRO A 12 -2.66 -11.00 5.63
C PRO A 12 -2.05 -11.13 7.02
N PHE A 13 -0.81 -10.65 7.18
CA PHE A 13 -0.23 -10.50 8.51
C PHE A 13 -1.11 -9.58 9.38
N VAL A 14 -1.37 -10.00 10.62
CA VAL A 14 -2.17 -9.27 11.60
C VAL A 14 -1.33 -9.07 12.87
N PRO A 15 -1.08 -7.82 13.31
CA PRO A 15 -0.44 -7.56 14.59
C PRO A 15 -1.24 -8.13 15.77
N GLU A 16 -0.56 -8.40 16.89
CA GLU A 16 -1.23 -8.86 18.11
C GLU A 16 -2.28 -7.86 18.59
N GLY A 17 -3.47 -8.36 18.95
CA GLY A 17 -4.61 -7.56 19.39
C GLY A 17 -5.35 -6.81 18.27
N TRP A 18 -4.91 -6.93 17.01
CA TRP A 18 -5.58 -6.32 15.86
C TRP A 18 -6.48 -7.34 15.15
N THR A 19 -7.37 -6.84 14.30
CA THR A 19 -8.20 -7.70 13.43
C THR A 19 -8.22 -7.19 12.00
N VAL A 20 -8.65 -8.04 11.07
CA VAL A 20 -8.84 -7.67 9.66
C VAL A 20 -10.33 -7.40 9.45
N GLU A 21 -10.67 -6.16 9.08
CA GLU A 21 -12.04 -5.77 8.75
C GLU A 21 -12.38 -6.09 7.30
N LYS A 22 -11.42 -5.85 6.38
CA LYS A 22 -11.60 -6.09 4.96
C LYS A 22 -10.32 -6.65 4.36
N HIS A 23 -10.44 -7.65 3.50
CA HIS A 23 -9.33 -8.15 2.70
C HIS A 23 -9.82 -8.55 1.30
N GLU A 24 -9.40 -7.79 0.30
CA GLU A 24 -9.68 -8.05 -1.10
C GLU A 24 -8.70 -9.09 -1.65
N LYS A 25 -9.23 -10.27 -1.95
CA LYS A 25 -8.47 -11.36 -2.56
C LYS A 25 -8.20 -11.04 -4.03
N GLY A 26 -6.92 -11.03 -4.40
CA GLY A 26 -6.44 -10.63 -5.73
C GLY A 26 -5.92 -11.78 -6.60
N GLY A 27 -6.06 -13.03 -6.17
CA GLY A 27 -5.49 -14.19 -6.85
C GLY A 27 -3.96 -14.22 -6.77
N GLN A 28 -3.31 -14.66 -7.85
CA GLN A 28 -1.87 -14.61 -7.99
C GLN A 28 -1.45 -13.34 -8.76
N LEU A 29 -0.43 -12.67 -8.26
CA LEU A 29 0.21 -11.53 -8.91
C LEU A 29 1.63 -11.92 -9.31
N GLU A 30 1.91 -11.99 -10.60
CA GLU A 30 3.29 -12.02 -11.10
C GLU A 30 3.88 -10.62 -10.92
N TRP A 31 4.79 -10.49 -9.96
CA TRP A 31 5.38 -9.23 -9.56
C TRP A 31 6.22 -8.62 -10.68
N ASN A 32 5.76 -7.47 -11.14
CA ASN A 32 6.46 -6.53 -11.99
C ASN A 32 5.93 -5.13 -11.65
N PRO A 33 6.79 -4.14 -11.32
CA PRO A 33 6.36 -2.75 -11.10
C PRO A 33 5.48 -2.20 -12.21
N ALA A 34 5.73 -2.59 -13.47
CA ALA A 34 4.92 -2.18 -14.61
C ALA A 34 3.45 -2.63 -14.52
N ASN A 35 3.15 -3.72 -13.80
CA ASN A 35 1.81 -4.25 -13.58
C ASN A 35 1.06 -3.53 -12.46
N VAL A 36 1.66 -2.50 -11.86
CA VAL A 36 1.07 -1.71 -10.78
C VAL A 36 0.92 -0.27 -11.23
N GLU A 37 -0.22 0.33 -10.90
CA GLU A 37 -0.51 1.74 -11.05
C GLU A 37 -0.51 2.42 -9.68
N LEU A 38 0.14 3.58 -9.58
CA LEU A 38 0.04 4.45 -8.42
C LEU A 38 -1.07 5.47 -8.66
N TYR A 39 -2.26 5.19 -8.14
CA TYR A 39 -3.42 6.06 -8.26
C TYR A 39 -3.33 7.20 -7.21
N PRO A 40 -3.25 8.47 -7.60
CA PRO A 40 -3.14 9.57 -6.65
C PRO A 40 -4.41 9.73 -5.81
N LEU A 41 -4.32 9.72 -4.48
CA LEU A 41 -5.49 9.73 -3.59
C LEU A 41 -6.16 11.10 -3.46
N CYS A 42 -5.36 12.17 -3.46
CA CYS A 42 -5.86 13.52 -3.23
C CYS A 42 -5.67 14.43 -4.44
N ALA A 43 -5.42 13.86 -5.63
CA ALA A 43 -5.29 14.65 -6.84
C ALA A 43 -6.51 15.58 -6.98
N GLN A 44 -6.23 16.87 -7.22
CA GLN A 44 -7.22 17.94 -7.41
C GLN A 44 -7.95 18.42 -6.13
N LYS A 45 -7.66 17.87 -4.94
CA LYS A 45 -8.20 18.36 -3.66
C LYS A 45 -7.23 19.35 -3.00
N SER A 46 -7.78 20.40 -2.38
CA SER A 46 -7.01 21.30 -1.52
C SER A 46 -7.03 20.77 -0.08
N GLY A 47 -5.85 20.53 0.48
CA GLY A 47 -5.71 20.06 1.87
C GLY A 47 -5.82 18.54 2.03
N ARG A 48 -6.06 18.10 3.27
CA ARG A 48 -6.09 16.67 3.61
C ARG A 48 -7.45 16.03 3.38
N THR A 49 -7.47 14.83 2.80
CA THR A 49 -8.67 14.05 2.49
C THR A 49 -8.97 13.02 3.58
N GLY A 50 -10.27 12.74 3.80
CA GLY A 50 -10.71 11.72 4.75
C GLY A 50 -10.53 10.31 4.19
N GLY A 51 -10.07 9.37 5.01
CA GLY A 51 -9.87 7.98 4.56
C GLY A 51 -11.17 7.28 4.13
N LYS A 52 -12.33 7.64 4.70
CA LYS A 52 -13.64 7.13 4.27
C LYS A 52 -13.98 7.56 2.83
N GLU A 53 -13.74 8.83 2.50
CA GLU A 53 -13.98 9.37 1.15
C GLU A 53 -13.10 8.64 0.12
N LEU A 54 -11.85 8.34 0.49
CA LEU A 54 -10.94 7.55 -0.35
C LEU A 54 -11.39 6.11 -0.50
N LEU A 55 -11.94 5.49 0.55
CA LEU A 55 -12.47 4.12 0.45
C LEU A 55 -13.64 4.04 -0.53
N GLU A 56 -14.53 5.04 -0.51
CA GLU A 56 -15.62 5.18 -1.48
C GLU A 56 -15.08 5.38 -2.90
N GLU A 57 -14.11 6.27 -3.08
CA GLU A 57 -13.45 6.54 -4.37
C GLU A 57 -12.74 5.31 -4.97
N LEU A 58 -12.15 4.47 -4.11
CA LEU A 58 -11.44 3.26 -4.51
C LEU A 58 -12.36 2.04 -4.68
N THR A 59 -13.64 2.15 -4.34
CA THR A 59 -14.58 1.03 -4.43
C THR A 59 -14.68 0.54 -5.87
N GLY A 60 -14.48 -0.77 -6.06
CA GLY A 60 -14.50 -1.42 -7.38
C GLY A 60 -13.22 -1.27 -8.19
N LYS A 61 -12.22 -0.51 -7.73
CA LYS A 61 -10.88 -0.49 -8.33
C LYS A 61 -10.10 -1.72 -7.88
N PRO A 62 -9.17 -2.25 -8.69
CA PRO A 62 -8.39 -3.43 -8.37
C PRO A 62 -7.22 -3.08 -7.41
N VAL A 63 -7.54 -2.61 -6.20
CA VAL A 63 -6.54 -2.21 -5.20
C VAL A 63 -5.71 -3.41 -4.73
N LEU A 64 -4.41 -3.20 -4.57
CA LEU A 64 -3.51 -4.21 -4.03
C LEU A 64 -3.66 -4.27 -2.50
N ASN A 65 -3.48 -5.47 -1.96
CA ASN A 65 -3.65 -5.76 -0.54
C ASN A 65 -2.30 -5.86 0.18
N ALA A 66 -2.34 -6.01 1.51
CA ALA A 66 -1.15 -6.00 2.37
C ALA A 66 -0.13 -7.12 2.05
N ASN A 67 -0.53 -8.22 1.40
CA ASN A 67 0.40 -9.30 1.05
C ASN A 67 1.43 -8.84 0.03
N VAL A 68 1.04 -7.94 -0.87
CA VAL A 68 1.97 -7.34 -1.83
C VAL A 68 2.99 -6.48 -1.08
N LEU A 69 2.52 -5.63 -0.15
CA LEU A 69 3.42 -4.82 0.69
C LEU A 69 4.41 -5.70 1.46
N ASP A 70 3.94 -6.76 2.12
CA ASP A 70 4.81 -7.66 2.90
C ASP A 70 5.86 -8.33 2.01
N TYR A 71 5.46 -8.77 0.82
CA TYR A 71 6.39 -9.31 -0.16
C TYR A 71 7.47 -8.28 -0.54
N LEU A 72 7.09 -7.04 -0.86
CA LEU A 72 8.04 -5.99 -1.24
C LEU A 72 9.00 -5.66 -0.11
N TYR A 73 8.49 -5.52 1.10
CA TYR A 73 9.30 -5.20 2.26
C TYR A 73 10.28 -6.32 2.61
N ALA A 74 9.85 -7.58 2.58
CA ALA A 74 10.72 -8.73 2.85
C ALA A 74 11.83 -8.91 1.80
N HIS A 75 11.63 -8.37 0.59
CA HIS A 75 12.53 -8.57 -0.54
C HIS A 75 13.27 -7.31 -1.00
N GLN A 76 13.21 -6.21 -0.26
CA GLN A 76 13.79 -4.93 -0.70
C GLN A 76 15.32 -4.94 -0.90
N TRP A 77 16.04 -5.90 -0.30
CA TRP A 77 17.50 -6.11 -0.51
C TRP A 77 17.82 -7.14 -1.60
N SER A 78 16.82 -7.77 -2.21
CA SER A 78 17.01 -8.78 -3.26
C SER A 78 17.38 -8.13 -4.60
N TYR A 79 18.42 -8.65 -5.24
CA TYR A 79 18.83 -8.24 -6.59
C TYR A 79 18.01 -8.93 -7.70
N ASN A 80 17.26 -9.98 -7.38
CA ASN A 80 16.49 -10.79 -8.34
C ASN A 80 15.03 -10.35 -8.52
N ILE A 81 14.62 -9.28 -7.83
CA ILE A 81 13.24 -8.79 -7.84
C ILE A 81 13.25 -7.39 -8.46
N PRO A 82 12.47 -7.16 -9.54
CA PRO A 82 12.34 -5.83 -10.12
C PRO A 82 11.92 -4.83 -9.03
N LYS A 83 12.77 -3.81 -8.82
CA LYS A 83 12.60 -2.83 -7.77
C LYS A 83 11.67 -1.71 -8.20
N VAL A 84 10.98 -1.14 -7.23
CA VAL A 84 10.12 0.04 -7.39
C VAL A 84 10.91 1.33 -7.24
N GLU A 85 12.07 1.44 -7.88
CA GLU A 85 12.93 2.64 -7.80
C GLU A 85 12.18 3.90 -8.22
N GLU A 86 11.27 3.80 -9.20
CA GLU A 86 10.42 4.89 -9.68
C GLU A 86 9.37 5.37 -8.65
N TRP A 87 9.13 4.56 -7.60
CA TRP A 87 8.28 4.91 -6.47
C TRP A 87 9.03 5.72 -5.41
N ARG A 88 10.34 5.89 -5.55
CA ARG A 88 11.12 6.87 -4.79
C ARG A 88 10.87 8.26 -5.36
N THR A 89 11.17 9.31 -4.59
CA THR A 89 11.27 10.66 -5.16
C THR A 89 12.71 11.10 -5.21
N GLU A 90 13.06 11.86 -6.25
CA GLU A 90 14.40 12.39 -6.45
C GLU A 90 14.72 13.60 -5.55
N ARG A 91 13.71 14.21 -4.90
CA ARG A 91 13.81 15.54 -4.27
C ARG A 91 13.32 15.61 -2.82
N GLY A 92 13.44 14.52 -2.07
CA GLY A 92 13.21 14.54 -0.62
C GLY A 92 11.74 14.60 -0.19
N GLY A 93 10.78 14.32 -1.07
CA GLY A 93 9.39 14.06 -0.71
C GLY A 93 9.15 12.56 -0.49
N GLU A 94 8.35 12.16 0.50
CA GLU A 94 7.99 10.76 0.67
C GLU A 94 6.74 10.46 -0.18
N LYS A 95 6.87 9.66 -1.25
CA LYS A 95 5.71 9.01 -1.88
C LYS A 95 5.23 7.93 -0.93
N ILE A 96 4.04 8.12 -0.35
CA ILE A 96 3.44 7.12 0.52
C ILE A 96 2.43 6.31 -0.28
N ILE A 97 2.62 5.00 -0.30
CA ILE A 97 1.89 4.08 -1.17
C ILE A 97 1.06 3.16 -0.29
N PHE A 98 -0.25 3.30 -0.39
CA PHE A 98 -1.24 2.61 0.44
C PHE A 98 -1.81 1.39 -0.27
N PHE A 99 -1.94 0.30 0.48
CA PHE A 99 -2.45 -0.98 0.01
C PHE A 99 -3.89 -1.18 0.51
N TRP A 100 -4.80 -0.42 -0.09
CA TRP A 100 -6.21 -0.32 0.30
C TRP A 100 -7.02 -1.62 0.16
N GLY A 101 -6.45 -2.66 -0.45
CA GLY A 101 -7.04 -4.00 -0.48
C GLY A 101 -7.07 -4.69 0.88
N THR A 102 -6.42 -4.16 1.92
CA THR A 102 -6.61 -4.64 3.30
C THR A 102 -6.92 -3.48 4.24
N ILE A 103 -8.01 -3.59 5.00
CA ILE A 103 -8.35 -2.70 6.12
C ILE A 103 -8.29 -3.50 7.42
N TYR A 104 -7.55 -2.96 8.37
CA TYR A 104 -7.36 -3.50 9.71
C TYR A 104 -8.16 -2.71 10.72
N ARG A 105 -8.41 -3.29 11.89
CA ARG A 105 -8.79 -2.58 13.11
C ARG A 105 -7.66 -2.70 14.11
N ASP A 106 -7.19 -1.55 14.60
CA ASP A 106 -6.20 -1.53 15.69
C ASP A 106 -6.79 -2.05 17.01
N SER A 107 -5.94 -2.17 18.03
CA SER A 107 -6.35 -2.66 19.36
C SER A 107 -7.43 -1.79 20.02
N ASP A 108 -7.56 -0.53 19.60
CA ASP A 108 -8.59 0.40 20.07
C ASP A 108 -9.83 0.40 19.14
N GLY A 109 -9.84 -0.45 18.10
CA GLY A 109 -10.93 -0.56 17.14
C GLY A 109 -10.93 0.50 16.04
N HIS A 110 -9.86 1.29 15.87
CA HIS A 110 -9.76 2.26 14.78
C HIS A 110 -9.39 1.57 13.47
N PRO A 111 -10.06 1.92 12.36
CA PRO A 111 -9.75 1.33 11.07
C PRO A 111 -8.45 1.92 10.50
N CYS A 112 -7.60 1.05 9.96
CA CYS A 112 -6.25 1.36 9.50
C CYS A 112 -5.94 0.72 8.15
N VAL A 113 -5.16 1.41 7.32
CA VAL A 113 -4.59 0.90 6.07
C VAL A 113 -3.07 0.89 6.17
N ARG A 114 -2.41 -0.11 5.56
CA ARG A 114 -0.95 -0.20 5.54
C ARG A 114 -0.35 0.58 4.36
N SER A 115 0.83 1.14 4.59
CA SER A 115 1.59 1.84 3.57
C SER A 115 3.05 1.40 3.49
N LEU A 116 3.64 1.65 2.32
CA LEU A 116 5.04 1.49 2.01
C LEU A 116 5.57 2.83 1.50
N TYR A 117 6.74 3.25 1.97
CA TYR A 117 7.43 4.44 1.47
C TYR A 117 8.94 4.26 1.58
N TYR A 118 9.68 4.93 0.71
CA TYR A 118 11.13 4.95 0.75
C TYR A 118 11.59 6.19 1.51
N GLY A 119 12.34 5.98 2.58
CA GLY A 119 12.70 7.06 3.48
C GLY A 119 13.42 6.55 4.72
N GLY A 120 13.55 7.44 5.71
CA GLY A 120 14.38 7.20 6.89
C GLY A 120 15.85 7.50 6.62
N GLY A 121 16.57 7.90 7.68
CA GLY A 121 17.97 8.34 7.61
C GLY A 121 18.96 7.29 7.07
N ASP A 122 18.53 6.05 6.90
CA ASP A 122 19.29 4.91 6.39
C ASP A 122 18.93 4.50 4.95
N GLY A 123 17.98 5.19 4.30
CA GLY A 123 17.67 4.97 2.87
C GLY A 123 17.11 3.57 2.58
N ARG A 124 15.98 3.23 3.20
CA ARG A 124 15.32 1.92 3.01
C ARG A 124 13.82 2.06 2.81
N TRP A 125 13.17 0.95 2.45
CA TRP A 125 11.72 0.90 2.47
C TRP A 125 11.23 0.69 3.89
N ILE A 126 10.23 1.47 4.29
CA ILE A 126 9.59 1.44 5.60
C ILE A 126 8.11 1.14 5.39
N THR A 127 7.54 0.34 6.30
CA THR A 127 6.10 0.09 6.34
C THR A 127 5.47 0.83 7.51
N SER A 128 4.26 1.33 7.33
CA SER A 128 3.50 1.96 8.41
C SER A 128 2.01 1.62 8.33
N TYR A 129 1.26 2.03 9.34
CA TYR A 129 -0.20 2.00 9.39
C TYR A 129 -0.72 3.42 9.47
N ARG A 130 -1.82 3.70 8.78
CA ARG A 130 -2.51 4.99 8.86
C ARG A 130 -3.98 4.79 9.17
N LYS A 131 -4.47 5.50 10.18
CA LYS A 131 -5.88 5.54 10.55
C LYS A 131 -6.68 6.17 9.41
N ILE A 132 -7.84 5.59 9.07
CA ILE A 132 -8.70 6.08 7.99
C ILE A 132 -9.85 6.98 8.47
N ASN A 133 -10.10 7.03 9.78
CA ASN A 133 -11.20 7.77 10.39
C ASN A 133 -10.95 9.29 10.54
N GLY A 134 -9.86 9.82 9.99
CA GLY A 134 -9.54 11.25 10.00
C GLY A 134 -9.02 11.75 8.66
N LYS A 135 -8.68 13.05 8.62
CA LYS A 135 -8.13 13.73 7.44
C LYS A 135 -6.60 13.70 7.47
N PHE A 136 -6.05 12.55 7.09
CA PHE A 136 -4.61 12.27 7.18
C PHE A 136 -3.93 12.11 5.83
N PHE A 137 -4.68 12.08 4.73
CA PHE A 137 -4.13 11.82 3.40
C PHE A 137 -3.90 13.11 2.63
N ASP A 138 -2.81 13.20 1.88
CA ASP A 138 -2.41 14.42 1.17
C ASP A 138 -2.06 14.19 -0.30
N ASN A 139 -1.65 15.27 -0.98
CA ASN A 139 -1.39 15.30 -2.43
C ASN A 139 -0.11 14.55 -2.85
N GLY A 140 0.61 13.91 -1.93
CA GLY A 140 1.74 13.00 -2.19
C GLY A 140 1.42 11.52 -1.93
N ASP A 141 0.18 11.21 -1.55
CA ASP A 141 -0.26 9.86 -1.22
C ASP A 141 -0.89 9.14 -2.42
N PHE A 142 -0.59 7.85 -2.55
CA PHE A 142 -1.03 7.01 -3.66
C PHE A 142 -1.68 5.72 -3.15
N ALA A 143 -2.68 5.21 -3.87
CA ALA A 143 -3.11 3.82 -3.76
C ALA A 143 -2.36 2.97 -4.78
N ALA A 144 -1.95 1.76 -4.38
CA ALA A 144 -1.41 0.76 -5.29
C ALA A 144 -2.55 -0.03 -5.93
N LEU A 145 -2.68 0.02 -7.26
CA LEU A 145 -3.70 -0.68 -8.03
C LEU A 145 -3.03 -1.67 -8.97
N ARG A 146 -3.67 -2.82 -9.20
CA ARG A 146 -3.26 -3.75 -10.25
C ARG A 146 -3.66 -3.17 -11.61
N LYS A 147 -2.74 -3.14 -12.57
CA LYS A 147 -3.10 -2.88 -13.98
C LYS A 147 -3.70 -4.14 -14.57
N ASN A 148 -4.81 -3.96 -15.28
CA ASN A 148 -5.44 -5.01 -16.09
C ASN A 148 -4.72 -5.15 -17.43
#